data_AF-A0A661GXS6-F1
#
_entry.id   AF-A0A661GXS6-F1
#
_cell.length_a   1.000
_cell.length_b   1.000
_cell.length_c   1.000
_cell.angle_alpha   90.00
_cell.angle_beta   90.00
_cell.angle_gamma   90.00
#
_symmetry.space_group_name_H-M   'P 1'
#
loop_
_entity.id
_entity.type
_entity.pdbx_description
1 polymer ?
#
loop_
_entity_poly.entity_id
_entity_poly.type
_entity_poly.pdbx_seq_one_letter_code
_entity_poly.pdbx_strand_id
1 'polypeptide(L)' 'GYANWPTFPQLWVDGELVGGCDIITEMFESGELQTLVKDTGGAKVAE' A
#
# COMPACT_ATOMS: atom_id res chain seq x y z
N GLY A 1 15.06 -8.04 -13.82
CA GLY A 1 14.19 -8.90 -13.01
C GLY A 1 12.83 -8.28 -13.00
N TYR A 2 11.82 -8.98 -13.49
CA TYR A 2 10.44 -8.62 -13.22
C TYR A 2 10.27 -8.72 -11.70
N ALA A 3 9.79 -7.67 -11.04
CA ALA A 3 9.10 -7.90 -9.78
C ALA A 3 8.05 -8.97 -10.10
N ASN A 4 8.21 -10.17 -9.52
CA ASN A 4 7.46 -11.39 -9.85
C ASN A 4 6.01 -11.28 -9.34
N TRP A 5 5.30 -10.21 -9.67
CA TRP A 5 3.93 -9.97 -9.24
C TRP A 5 3.00 -9.68 -10.44
N PRO A 6 2.58 -10.72 -11.16
CA PRO A 6 1.71 -10.59 -12.33
C PRO A 6 0.23 -10.41 -11.99
N THR A 7 -0.14 -10.29 -10.70
CA THR A 7 -1.54 -10.33 -10.24
C THR A 7 -2.06 -8.96 -9.82
N PHE A 8 -3.32 -8.71 -10.17
CA PHE A 8 -4.13 -7.60 -9.66
C PHE A 8 -5.05 -8.13 -8.55
N PRO A 9 -5.43 -7.29 -7.58
CA PRO A 9 -5.10 -5.87 -7.38
C PRO A 9 -3.69 -5.61 -6.83
N GLN A 10 -3.14 -4.42 -7.12
CA GLN A 10 -1.88 -3.89 -6.59
C GLN A 10 -2.13 -2.54 -5.90
N LEU A 11 -1.59 -2.35 -4.69
CA LEU A 11 -1.65 -1.11 -3.93
C LEU A 11 -0.34 -0.34 -4.08
N TRP A 12 -0.48 0.93 -4.45
CA TRP A 12 0.62 1.88 -4.57
C TRP A 12 0.36 3.05 -3.64
N VAL A 13 1.40 3.49 -2.94
CA VAL A 13 1.35 4.59 -1.97
C VAL A 13 2.57 5.46 -2.21
N ASP A 14 2.36 6.76 -2.44
CA ASP A 14 3.40 7.74 -2.83
C ASP A 14 4.30 7.31 -4.01
N GLY A 15 3.74 6.54 -4.95
CA GLY A 15 4.49 6.03 -6.11
C GLY A 15 5.35 4.80 -5.82
N GLU A 16 5.33 4.26 -4.60
CA GLU A 16 5.96 2.99 -4.23
C GLU A 16 4.93 1.85 -4.22
N LEU A 17 5.32 0.68 -4.73
CA LEU A 17 4.49 -0.53 -4.69
C LEU A 17 4.49 -1.08 -3.26
N VAL A 18 3.34 -1.00 -2.60
CA VAL A 18 3.15 -1.58 -1.26
C VAL A 18 2.99 -3.10 -1.37
N GLY A 19 2.20 -3.56 -2.34
CA GLY A 19 2.02 -5.00 -2.59
C GLY A 19 0.73 -5.33 -3.33
N GLY A 20 0.49 -6.62 -3.57
CA GLY A 20 -0.75 -7.16 -4.12
C GLY A 20 -1.77 -7.57 -3.07
N CYS A 21 -2.90 -8.13 -3.51
CA CYS A 21 -4.05 -8.49 -2.66
C CYS A 21 -3.71 -9.24 -1.37
N ASP A 22 -2.87 -10.27 -1.46
CA ASP A 22 -2.55 -11.14 -0.32
C ASP A 22 -1.83 -10.35 0.79
N ILE A 23 -0.85 -9.52 0.41
CA ILE A 23 -0.10 -8.67 1.34
C ILE A 23 -0.99 -7.57 1.92
N ILE A 24 -1.81 -6.92 1.10
CA ILE A 24 -2.72 -5.86 1.58
C ILE A 24 -3.68 -6.40 2.64
N THR A 25 -4.17 -7.64 2.43
CA THR A 25 -5.08 -8.30 3.37
C THR A 25 -4.37 -8.62 4.69
N GLU A 26 -3.16 -9.14 4.64
CA GLU A 26 -2.34 -9.40 5.83
C GLU A 26 -2.00 -8.09 6.59
N MET A 27 -1.59 -7.03 5.87
CA MET A 27 -1.33 -5.71 6.45
C MET A 27 -2.59 -5.07 7.05
N PHE A 28 -3.77 -5.37 6.50
CA PHE A 28 -5.03 -4.94 7.08
C PHE A 28 -5.33 -5.67 8.39
N GLU A 29 -5.11 -6.98 8.43
CA GLU A 29 -5.29 -7.80 9.63
C GLU A 29 -4.29 -7.44 10.74
N SER A 30 -3.05 -7.10 10.39
CA SER A 30 -2.03 -6.64 11.34
C SER A 30 -2.24 -5.19 11.81
N GLY A 31 -3.08 -4.42 11.09
CA GLY A 31 -3.30 -2.99 11.33
C GLY A 31 -2.21 -2.08 10.74
N GLU A 32 -1.15 -2.63 10.15
CA GLU A 32 -0.06 -1.87 9.51
C GLU A 32 -0.56 -1.04 8.33
N LEU A 33 -1.51 -1.56 7.55
CA LEU A 33 -2.11 -0.83 6.43
C LEU A 33 -2.76 0.47 6.89
N GLN A 34 -3.40 0.46 8.06
CA GLN A 34 -4.10 1.62 8.61
C GLN A 34 -3.10 2.69 9.05
N THR A 35 -1.96 2.29 9.60
CA THR A 35 -0.85 3.20 9.94
C THR A 35 -0.25 3.78 8.67
N LEU A 36 0.08 2.93 7.69
CA LEU A 36 0.66 3.36 6.41
C LEU A 36 -0.25 4.35 5.66
N VAL A 37 -1.56 4.09 5.63
CA VAL A 37 -2.54 5.00 5.01
C VAL A 37 -2.78 6.26 5.85
N LYS A 38 -2.66 6.23 7.18
CA LYS A 38 -2.74 7.46 8.00
C LYS A 38 -1.50 8.33 7.83
N ASP A 39 -0.33 7.72 7.80
CA ASP A 39 0.95 8.41 7.68
C ASP A 39 1.12 9.01 6.29
N THR A 40 0.61 8.32 5.25
CA THR A 40 0.64 8.83 3.87
C THR A 40 -0.60 9.67 3.52
N GLY A 41 -1.73 9.38 4.15
CA GLY A 41 -3.04 10.01 3.95
C GLY A 41 -3.38 11.12 4.94
N GLY A 42 -2.42 11.56 5.76
CA GLY A 42 -2.26 12.97 6.03
C GLY A 42 -1.92 13.64 4.70
N ALA A 43 -2.94 13.84 3.85
CA ALA A 43 -2.83 14.63 2.64
C ALA A 43 -1.95 15.82 2.98
N LYS A 44 -0.85 16.00 2.25
CA LYS A 44 -0.35 17.36 2.08
C LYS A 44 -1.52 18.12 1.48
N VAL A 45 -2.30 18.75 2.36
CA VAL A 45 -3.12 19.89 2.00
C VAL A 45 -2.08 20.83 1.46
N ALA A 46 -2.00 20.90 0.13
CA ALA A 46 -1.13 21.84 -0.54
C ALA A 46 -1.49 23.21 0.04
N GLU A 47 -0.53 23.83 0.72
CA GLU A 47 -0.56 25.26 1.00
C GLU A 47 -0.17 26.02 -0.28
#